data_AF-A0A2G6JU27-F1
#
_entry.id   AF-A0A2G6JU27-F1
#
_cell.length_a   1.000
_cell.length_b   1.000
_cell.length_c   1.000
_cell.angle_alpha   90.00
_cell.angle_beta   90.00
_cell.angle_gamma   90.00
#
_symmetry.space_group_name_H-M   'P 1'
#
loop_
_entity.id
_entity.type
_entity.pdbx_description
1 polymer ?
#
loop_
_entity_poly.entity_id
_entity_poly.type
_entity_poly.pdbx_seq_one_letter_code
_entity_poly.pdbx_strand_id
1 'polypeptide(L)'
;AVYYGWWVVSNPEVQTALLTEQETKELVEHDFENYYSEYAAGSFAFKVWTNNAWIAAQCVAFGITGFIPVQVLWANAVQVGLTGGIMVANGAAGKFFGLITPHGLLELTAVFTAAAAGLRLFWSAVSPGPRPRLQAVAEEGRALFTVAGGLVVVLLVSGLVEALVTPSPLPTAVRIVIGILALAAYLGYAWLFGSRAVAAGQTGDMAADQVGDYRPVAG
;
A
#
# COMPACT_ATOMS: atom_id res chain seq x y z
N ALA A 1 -12.21 2.71 -4.60
CA ALA A 1 -12.74 1.35 -4.41
C ALA A 1 -14.25 1.35 -4.28
N VAL A 2 -14.85 1.82 -3.17
CA VAL A 2 -16.31 1.75 -2.95
C VAL A 2 -17.14 2.32 -4.09
N TYR A 3 -16.79 3.51 -4.59
CA TYR A 3 -17.47 4.11 -5.74
C TYR A 3 -17.48 3.21 -6.98
N TYR A 4 -16.31 2.69 -7.38
CA TYR A 4 -16.18 1.78 -8.53
C TYR A 4 -16.92 0.46 -8.31
N GLY A 5 -16.85 -0.10 -7.09
CA GLY A 5 -17.58 -1.32 -6.76
C GLY A 5 -19.10 -1.12 -6.84
N TRP A 6 -19.61 -0.02 -6.26
CA TRP A 6 -21.02 0.35 -6.37
C TRP A 6 -21.44 0.58 -7.81
N TRP A 7 -20.60 1.25 -8.62
CA TRP A 7 -20.86 1.48 -10.03
C TRP A 7 -21.00 0.17 -10.81
N VAL A 8 -20.11 -0.80 -10.61
CA VAL A 8 -20.18 -2.13 -11.24
C VAL A 8 -21.43 -2.90 -10.78
N VAL A 9 -21.71 -2.92 -9.48
CA VAL A 9 -22.88 -3.62 -8.91
C VAL A 9 -24.19 -3.02 -9.44
N SER A 10 -24.26 -1.70 -9.60
CA SER A 10 -25.49 -0.99 -9.99
C SER A 10 -25.72 -0.95 -11.51
N ASN A 11 -24.73 -1.31 -12.33
CA ASN A 11 -24.80 -1.18 -13.78
C ASN A 11 -24.34 -2.48 -14.48
N PRO A 12 -25.26 -3.37 -14.89
CA PRO A 12 -24.92 -4.61 -15.59
C PRO A 12 -24.11 -4.40 -16.87
N GLU A 13 -24.37 -3.29 -17.58
CA GLU A 13 -23.63 -2.90 -18.80
C GLU A 13 -22.12 -2.77 -18.55
N VAL A 14 -21.73 -2.29 -17.36
CA VAL A 14 -20.33 -2.17 -16.95
C VAL A 14 -19.70 -3.54 -16.77
N GLN A 15 -20.45 -4.50 -16.21
CA GLN A 15 -19.95 -5.87 -16.03
C GLN A 15 -19.67 -6.51 -17.39
N THR A 16 -20.63 -6.42 -18.32
CA THR A 16 -20.50 -6.98 -19.68
C THR A 16 -19.44 -6.28 -20.54
N ALA A 17 -19.12 -5.02 -20.24
CA ALA A 17 -18.04 -4.29 -20.92
C ALA A 17 -16.65 -4.65 -20.39
N LEU A 18 -16.56 -5.12 -19.14
CA LEU A 18 -15.30 -5.52 -18.50
C LEU A 18 -14.94 -6.97 -18.80
N LEU A 19 -15.90 -7.88 -18.71
CA LEU A 19 -15.73 -9.32 -18.91
C LEU A 19 -16.97 -9.90 -19.61
N THR A 20 -16.76 -10.94 -20.41
CA THR A 20 -17.84 -11.80 -20.88
C THR A 20 -18.46 -12.60 -19.73
N GLU A 21 -19.65 -13.17 -19.94
CA GLU A 21 -20.29 -14.03 -18.94
C GLU A 21 -19.40 -15.23 -18.57
N GLN A 22 -18.72 -15.83 -19.55
CA GLN A 22 -17.82 -16.95 -19.33
C GLN A 22 -16.61 -16.54 -18.48
N GLU A 23 -15.94 -15.43 -18.81
CA GLU A 23 -14.81 -14.91 -18.04
C GLU A 23 -15.23 -14.50 -16.62
N THR A 24 -16.43 -13.95 -16.45
CA THR A 24 -16.97 -13.61 -15.13
C THR A 24 -17.14 -14.86 -14.28
N LYS A 25 -17.70 -15.93 -14.86
CA LYS A 25 -17.88 -17.20 -14.17
C LYS A 25 -16.52 -17.82 -13.80
N GLU A 26 -15.58 -17.84 -14.72
CA GLU A 26 -14.22 -18.36 -14.50
C GLU A 26 -13.49 -17.59 -13.40
N LEU A 27 -13.59 -16.26 -13.40
CA LEU A 27 -13.05 -15.41 -12.35
C LEU A 27 -13.63 -15.71 -10.97
N VAL A 28 -14.97 -15.79 -10.87
CA VAL A 28 -15.70 -15.95 -9.61
C VAL A 28 -15.51 -17.35 -9.02
N GLU A 29 -15.59 -18.38 -9.86
CA GLU A 29 -15.54 -19.78 -9.43
C GLU A 29 -14.11 -20.26 -9.21
N HIS A 30 -13.15 -19.85 -10.05
CA HIS A 30 -11.81 -20.43 -10.10
C HIS A 30 -10.69 -19.40 -9.93
N ASP A 31 -10.52 -18.46 -10.86
CA ASP A 31 -9.26 -17.70 -10.97
C ASP A 31 -8.94 -16.89 -9.73
N PHE A 32 -9.96 -16.27 -9.13
CA PHE A 32 -9.75 -15.41 -7.96
C PHE A 32 -9.17 -16.17 -6.75
N GLU A 33 -9.58 -17.42 -6.55
CA GLU A 33 -9.09 -18.26 -5.44
C GLU A 33 -7.80 -18.99 -5.81
N ASN A 34 -7.73 -19.49 -7.05
CA ASN A 34 -6.55 -20.17 -7.59
C ASN A 34 -5.32 -19.25 -7.58
N TYR A 35 -5.51 -17.96 -7.83
CA TYR A 35 -4.44 -16.95 -7.74
C TYR A 35 -3.61 -17.04 -6.46
N TYR A 36 -4.25 -17.34 -5.33
CA TYR A 36 -3.59 -17.42 -4.02
C TYR A 36 -3.04 -18.81 -3.68
N SER A 37 -3.37 -19.85 -4.44
CA SER A 37 -3.10 -21.26 -4.09
C SER A 37 -2.33 -22.05 -5.16
N GLU A 38 -2.18 -21.52 -6.37
CA GLU A 38 -1.57 -22.22 -7.52
C GLU A 38 -0.05 -22.42 -7.38
N TYR A 39 0.65 -21.54 -6.66
CA TYR A 39 2.12 -21.52 -6.58
C TYR A 39 2.65 -21.96 -5.23
N ALA A 40 3.89 -22.47 -5.20
CA ALA A 40 4.61 -22.71 -3.95
C ALA A 40 4.69 -21.40 -3.14
N ALA A 41 4.31 -21.45 -1.86
CA ALA A 41 4.12 -20.26 -1.03
C ALA A 41 5.33 -19.31 -1.02
N GLY A 42 6.57 -19.84 -1.02
CA GLY A 42 7.78 -19.03 -1.04
C GLY A 42 7.97 -18.21 -2.33
N SER A 43 7.74 -18.81 -3.51
CA SER A 43 7.89 -18.10 -4.79
C SER A 43 6.75 -17.11 -5.01
N PHE A 44 5.54 -17.45 -4.57
CA PHE A 44 4.39 -16.54 -4.60
C PHE A 44 4.59 -15.33 -3.69
N ALA A 45 4.99 -15.55 -2.43
CA ALA A 45 5.28 -14.47 -1.49
C ALA A 45 6.31 -13.48 -2.05
N PHE A 46 7.39 -13.99 -2.64
CA PHE A 46 8.42 -13.15 -3.25
C PHE A 46 7.88 -12.33 -4.43
N LYS A 47 7.06 -12.94 -5.30
CA LYS A 47 6.45 -12.24 -6.45
C LYS A 47 5.53 -11.10 -5.99
N VAL A 48 4.64 -11.34 -5.03
CA VAL A 48 3.71 -10.30 -4.59
C VAL A 48 4.42 -9.23 -3.75
N TRP A 49 5.37 -9.63 -2.91
CA TRP A 49 6.22 -8.70 -2.18
C TRP A 49 7.02 -7.78 -3.12
N THR A 50 7.70 -8.33 -4.14
CA THR A 50 8.49 -7.52 -5.08
C THR A 50 7.62 -6.55 -5.86
N ASN A 51 6.43 -6.96 -6.28
CA ASN A 51 5.47 -6.10 -6.96
C ASN A 51 5.05 -4.92 -6.06
N ASN A 52 4.59 -5.21 -4.84
CA ASN A 52 4.17 -4.17 -3.90
C ASN A 52 5.31 -3.25 -3.47
N ALA A 53 6.51 -3.81 -3.23
CA ALA A 53 7.69 -3.03 -2.91
C ALA A 53 8.07 -2.09 -4.06
N TRP A 54 7.91 -2.55 -5.31
CA TRP A 54 8.11 -1.71 -6.49
C TRP A 54 7.09 -0.57 -6.58
N ILE A 55 5.80 -0.85 -6.36
CA ILE A 55 4.75 0.18 -6.31
C ILE A 55 5.05 1.23 -5.23
N ALA A 56 5.41 0.79 -4.03
CA ALA A 56 5.78 1.69 -2.94
C ALA A 56 7.04 2.51 -3.27
N ALA A 57 8.05 1.89 -3.89
CA ALA A 57 9.25 2.57 -4.35
C ALA A 57 8.94 3.63 -5.41
N GLN A 58 8.00 3.39 -6.33
CA GLN A 58 7.56 4.38 -7.30
C GLN A 58 6.92 5.61 -6.63
N CYS A 59 6.07 5.41 -5.62
CA CYS A 59 5.49 6.50 -4.83
C CYS A 59 6.57 7.36 -4.16
N VAL A 60 7.62 6.73 -3.64
CA VAL A 60 8.71 7.42 -2.96
C VAL A 60 9.62 8.14 -3.95
N ALA A 61 10.12 7.43 -4.96
CA ALA A 61 11.09 7.93 -5.93
C ALA A 61 10.53 9.05 -6.81
N PHE A 62 9.29 8.89 -7.27
CA PHE A 62 8.60 9.89 -8.10
C PHE A 62 7.65 10.77 -7.29
N GLY A 63 7.73 10.72 -5.96
CA GLY A 63 6.88 11.49 -5.05
C GLY A 63 6.92 12.99 -5.32
N ILE A 64 8.10 13.51 -5.68
CA ILE A 64 8.33 14.91 -6.05
C ILE A 64 7.43 15.42 -7.18
N THR A 65 6.85 14.53 -7.99
CA THR A 65 5.92 14.93 -9.06
C THR A 65 4.53 15.30 -8.52
N GLY A 66 4.16 14.84 -7.33
CA GLY A 66 2.80 14.89 -6.78
C GLY A 66 1.80 13.99 -7.51
N PHE A 67 1.96 13.81 -8.82
CA PHE A 67 1.08 13.03 -9.68
C PHE A 67 1.20 11.52 -9.48
N ILE A 68 2.43 10.97 -9.43
CA ILE A 68 2.63 9.51 -9.38
C ILE A 68 2.01 8.87 -8.13
N PRO A 69 2.20 9.40 -6.90
CA PRO A 69 1.51 8.88 -5.72
C PRO A 69 -0.02 8.84 -5.88
N VAL A 70 -0.61 9.91 -6.43
CA VAL A 70 -2.06 10.00 -6.65
C VAL A 70 -2.53 8.97 -7.67
N GLN A 71 -1.78 8.82 -8.77
CA GLN A 71 -2.07 7.85 -9.81
C GLN A 71 -1.99 6.40 -9.29
N VAL A 72 -1.01 6.08 -8.43
CA VAL A 72 -0.89 4.76 -7.78
C VAL A 72 -2.08 4.48 -6.88
N LEU A 73 -2.46 5.43 -6.02
CA LEU A 73 -3.62 5.29 -5.14
C LEU A 73 -4.92 5.14 -5.93
N TRP A 74 -5.06 5.90 -7.01
CA TRP A 74 -6.22 5.82 -7.89
C TRP A 74 -6.29 4.46 -8.60
N ALA A 75 -5.18 3.98 -9.18
CA ALA A 75 -5.13 2.69 -9.86
C ALA A 75 -5.48 1.54 -8.90
N ASN A 76 -4.93 1.52 -7.69
CA ASN A 76 -5.30 0.57 -6.65
C ASN A 76 -6.80 0.64 -6.32
N ALA A 77 -7.33 1.86 -6.16
CA ALA A 77 -8.74 2.08 -5.84
C ALA A 77 -9.68 1.64 -6.97
N VAL A 78 -9.28 1.75 -8.24
CA VAL A 78 -10.01 1.24 -9.41
C VAL A 78 -9.96 -0.28 -9.42
N GLN A 79 -8.77 -0.89 -9.37
CA GLN A 79 -8.60 -2.33 -9.46
C GLN A 79 -9.40 -3.08 -8.39
N VAL A 80 -9.22 -2.70 -7.11
CA VAL A 80 -9.96 -3.29 -5.99
C VAL A 80 -11.47 -3.07 -6.15
N GLY A 81 -11.87 -1.89 -6.63
CA GLY A 81 -13.28 -1.56 -6.83
C GLY A 81 -13.94 -2.36 -7.95
N LEU A 82 -13.28 -2.52 -9.09
CA LEU A 82 -13.81 -3.27 -10.22
C LEU A 82 -13.90 -4.76 -9.91
N THR A 83 -12.81 -5.38 -9.45
CA THR A 83 -12.80 -6.80 -9.07
C THR A 83 -13.79 -7.07 -7.94
N GLY A 84 -13.81 -6.23 -6.90
CA GLY A 84 -14.77 -6.37 -5.80
C GLY A 84 -16.22 -6.20 -6.25
N GLY A 85 -16.48 -5.25 -7.15
CA GLY A 85 -17.80 -5.04 -7.73
C GLY A 85 -18.31 -6.26 -8.49
N ILE A 86 -17.47 -6.87 -9.33
CA ILE A 86 -17.81 -8.09 -10.09
C ILE A 86 -18.09 -9.25 -9.12
N MET A 87 -17.23 -9.46 -8.13
CA MET A 87 -17.39 -10.52 -7.14
C MET A 87 -18.67 -10.34 -6.31
N VAL A 88 -18.98 -9.11 -5.88
CA VAL A 88 -20.20 -8.81 -5.11
C VAL A 88 -21.45 -8.99 -5.98
N ALA A 89 -21.44 -8.50 -7.21
CA ALA A 89 -22.56 -8.64 -8.14
C ALA A 89 -22.93 -10.10 -8.42
N ASN A 90 -21.95 -11.00 -8.35
CA ASN A 90 -22.11 -12.44 -8.57
C ASN A 90 -22.18 -13.26 -7.27
N GLY A 91 -22.51 -12.63 -6.14
CA GLY A 91 -22.75 -13.34 -4.86
C GLY A 91 -21.48 -13.84 -4.14
N ALA A 92 -20.29 -13.51 -4.64
CA ALA A 92 -19.00 -13.97 -4.13
C ALA A 92 -18.33 -12.96 -3.19
N ALA A 93 -19.09 -12.06 -2.56
CA ALA A 93 -18.58 -11.06 -1.62
C ALA A 93 -17.77 -11.69 -0.48
N GLY A 94 -18.26 -12.79 0.10
CA GLY A 94 -17.56 -13.51 1.18
C GLY A 94 -16.20 -14.08 0.76
N LYS A 95 -16.10 -14.59 -0.47
CA LYS A 95 -14.84 -15.07 -1.05
C LYS A 95 -13.86 -13.90 -1.27
N PHE A 96 -14.34 -12.81 -1.85
CA PHE A 96 -13.55 -11.61 -2.10
C PHE A 96 -12.92 -11.03 -0.82
N PHE A 97 -13.73 -10.69 0.18
CA PHE A 97 -13.21 -10.15 1.44
C PHE A 97 -12.42 -11.18 2.23
N GLY A 98 -12.83 -12.45 2.20
CA GLY A 98 -12.13 -13.51 2.91
C GLY A 98 -10.70 -13.76 2.42
N LEU A 99 -10.44 -13.56 1.13
CA LEU A 99 -9.11 -13.72 0.55
C LEU A 99 -8.30 -12.43 0.59
N ILE A 100 -8.90 -11.25 0.36
CA ILE A 100 -8.16 -9.97 0.31
C ILE A 100 -7.87 -9.40 1.70
N THR A 101 -8.85 -9.39 2.62
CA THR A 101 -8.72 -8.68 3.90
C THR A 101 -7.53 -9.12 4.76
N PRO A 102 -7.15 -10.41 4.87
CA PRO A 102 -6.04 -10.83 5.71
C PRO A 102 -4.70 -10.11 5.42
N HIS A 103 -4.35 -9.91 4.16
CA HIS A 103 -3.10 -9.25 3.77
C HIS A 103 -3.31 -7.80 3.32
N GLY A 104 -4.40 -7.53 2.59
CA GLY A 104 -4.70 -6.24 1.99
C GLY A 104 -4.82 -5.08 2.98
N LEU A 105 -5.16 -5.36 4.24
CA LEU A 105 -5.16 -4.35 5.31
C LEU A 105 -3.78 -3.72 5.52
N LEU A 106 -2.75 -4.57 5.62
CA LEU A 106 -1.38 -4.13 5.86
C LEU A 106 -0.76 -3.55 4.58
N GLU A 107 -0.99 -4.21 3.44
CA GLU A 107 -0.55 -3.76 2.12
C GLU A 107 -1.06 -2.35 1.78
N LEU A 108 -2.37 -2.12 1.85
CA LEU A 108 -2.93 -0.81 1.55
C LEU A 108 -2.40 0.26 2.50
N THR A 109 -2.24 -0.06 3.79
CA THR A 109 -1.64 0.87 4.76
C THR A 109 -0.20 1.24 4.37
N ALA A 110 0.59 0.27 3.90
CA ALA A 110 1.94 0.52 3.41
C ALA A 110 1.94 1.39 2.13
N VAL A 111 1.06 1.11 1.16
CA VAL A 111 0.92 1.92 -0.06
C VAL A 111 0.48 3.35 0.26
N PHE A 112 -0.48 3.53 1.18
CA PHE A 112 -0.87 4.87 1.65
C PHE A 112 0.28 5.60 2.34
N THR A 113 1.05 4.91 3.15
CA THR A 113 2.23 5.48 3.82
C THR A 113 3.28 5.90 2.78
N ALA A 114 3.54 5.08 1.77
CA ALA A 114 4.45 5.38 0.67
C ALA A 114 4.00 6.63 -0.11
N ALA A 115 2.71 6.68 -0.46
CA ALA A 115 2.12 7.81 -1.18
C ALA A 115 2.15 9.09 -0.35
N ALA A 116 1.81 9.03 0.94
CA ALA A 116 1.89 10.17 1.85
C ALA A 116 3.32 10.70 1.99
N ALA A 117 4.30 9.80 2.10
CA ALA A 117 5.72 10.18 2.15
C ALA A 117 6.15 10.87 0.85
N GLY A 118 5.80 10.32 -0.32
CA GLY A 118 6.07 10.94 -1.62
C GLY A 118 5.41 12.31 -1.79
N LEU A 119 4.15 12.46 -1.35
CA LEU A 119 3.43 13.73 -1.38
C LEU A 119 4.02 14.76 -0.41
N ARG A 120 4.57 14.33 0.73
CA ARG A 120 5.29 15.21 1.65
C ARG A 120 6.54 15.80 0.98
N LEU A 121 7.27 15.00 0.20
CA LEU A 121 8.40 15.49 -0.60
C LEU A 121 7.94 16.55 -1.62
N PHE A 122 6.88 16.27 -2.38
CA PHE A 122 6.29 17.25 -3.30
C PHE A 122 5.89 18.54 -2.58
N TRP A 123 5.22 18.43 -1.43
CA TRP A 123 4.79 19.59 -0.66
C TRP A 123 5.97 20.45 -0.19
N SER A 124 7.10 19.83 0.17
CA SER A 124 8.31 20.57 0.56
C SER A 124 8.90 21.41 -0.59
N ALA A 125 8.69 21.00 -1.85
CA ALA A 125 9.09 21.77 -3.02
C ALA A 125 8.12 22.95 -3.32
N VAL A 126 6.83 22.75 -3.05
CA VAL A 126 5.77 23.74 -3.28
C VAL A 126 5.78 24.82 -2.19
N SER A 127 5.84 24.40 -0.93
CA SER A 127 5.76 25.26 0.26
C SER A 127 6.81 24.83 1.29
N PRO A 128 8.08 25.22 1.12
CA PRO A 128 9.18 24.81 2.01
C PRO A 128 9.17 25.50 3.39
N GLY A 129 8.28 26.50 3.57
CA GLY A 129 8.31 27.40 4.72
C GLY A 129 9.52 28.35 4.66
N PRO A 130 10.24 28.57 5.78
CA PRO A 130 11.38 29.48 5.83
C PRO A 130 12.68 28.92 5.22
N ARG A 131 12.69 27.63 4.82
CA ARG A 131 13.86 26.95 4.27
C ARG A 131 14.02 27.23 2.77
N PRO A 132 15.25 27.28 2.24
CA PRO A 132 15.47 27.21 0.79
C PRO A 132 14.85 25.94 0.20
N ARG A 133 14.20 26.04 -0.97
CA ARG A 133 13.48 24.91 -1.61
C ARG A 133 14.34 23.65 -1.77
N LEU A 134 15.56 23.80 -2.31
CA LEU A 134 16.45 22.67 -2.53
C LEU A 134 16.88 22.01 -1.22
N GLN A 135 17.08 22.80 -0.17
CA GLN A 135 17.40 22.29 1.17
C GLN A 135 16.22 21.51 1.74
N ALA A 136 15.00 22.07 1.70
CA ALA A 136 13.80 21.40 2.19
C ALA A 136 13.55 20.06 1.48
N VAL A 137 13.71 20.03 0.15
CA VAL A 137 13.58 18.81 -0.65
C VAL A 137 14.67 17.79 -0.33
N ALA A 138 15.92 18.23 -0.10
CA ALA A 138 17.01 17.32 0.25
C ALA A 138 16.82 16.68 1.63
N GLU A 139 16.39 17.46 2.63
CA GLU A 139 16.08 16.97 3.98
C GLU A 139 14.94 15.93 3.95
N GLU A 140 13.82 16.26 3.30
CA GLU A 140 12.68 15.35 3.17
C GLU A 140 13.05 14.12 2.32
N GLY A 141 13.84 14.30 1.26
CA GLY A 141 14.32 13.23 0.39
C GLY A 141 15.21 12.21 1.10
N ARG A 142 16.03 12.64 2.08
CA ARG A 142 16.82 11.70 2.90
C ARG A 142 15.94 10.90 3.85
N ALA A 143 14.97 11.54 4.49
CA ALA A 143 14.02 10.87 5.37
C ALA A 143 13.19 9.78 4.64
N LEU A 144 12.96 9.95 3.33
CA LEU A 144 12.29 8.95 2.51
C LEU A 144 13.00 7.59 2.43
N PHE A 145 14.34 7.53 2.53
CA PHE A 145 15.05 6.25 2.50
C PHE A 145 14.72 5.40 3.73
N THR A 146 14.62 6.02 4.92
CA THR A 146 14.19 5.34 6.14
C THR A 146 12.76 4.84 6.01
N VAL A 147 11.86 5.64 5.44
CA VAL A 147 10.48 5.22 5.18
C VAL A 147 10.44 4.05 4.20
N ALA A 148 11.16 4.13 3.09
CA ALA A 148 11.22 3.07 2.09
C ALA A 148 11.73 1.74 2.70
N GLY A 149 12.81 1.79 3.48
CA GLY A 149 13.34 0.63 4.18
C GLY A 149 12.31 0.00 5.13
N GLY A 150 11.58 0.81 5.90
CA GLY A 150 10.49 0.32 6.75
C GLY A 150 9.35 -0.32 5.96
N LEU A 151 8.93 0.30 4.85
CA LEU A 151 7.87 -0.21 4.00
C LEU A 151 8.21 -1.54 3.34
N VAL A 152 9.48 -1.76 2.95
CA VAL A 152 9.93 -3.04 2.40
C VAL A 152 9.70 -4.18 3.39
N VAL A 153 9.97 -3.95 4.69
CA VAL A 153 9.74 -4.95 5.75
C VAL A 153 8.25 -5.17 5.99
N VAL A 154 7.46 -4.10 6.05
CA VAL A 154 6.00 -4.19 6.26
C VAL A 154 5.32 -4.95 5.11
N LEU A 155 5.71 -4.66 3.87
CA LEU A 155 5.22 -5.36 2.69
C LEU A 155 5.67 -6.82 2.65
N LEU A 156 6.85 -7.15 3.19
CA LEU A 156 7.28 -8.54 3.32
C LEU A 156 6.36 -9.32 4.25
N VAL A 157 6.02 -8.73 5.40
CA VAL A 157 5.04 -9.33 6.33
C VAL A 157 3.69 -9.51 5.63
N SER A 158 3.24 -8.50 4.86
CA SER A 158 2.00 -8.61 4.08
C SER A 158 2.03 -9.76 3.07
N GLY A 159 3.10 -9.87 2.27
CA GLY A 159 3.26 -10.94 1.29
C GLY A 159 3.39 -12.34 1.93
N LEU A 160 3.95 -12.44 3.13
CA LEU A 160 3.95 -13.68 3.91
C LEU A 160 2.54 -14.04 4.39
N VAL A 161 1.77 -13.07 4.90
CA VAL A 161 0.36 -13.30 5.27
C VAL A 161 -0.43 -13.74 4.04
N GLU A 162 -0.20 -13.11 2.89
CA GLU A 162 -0.86 -13.48 1.66
C GLU A 162 -0.52 -14.91 1.22
N ALA A 163 0.76 -15.28 1.20
CA ALA A 163 1.16 -16.59 0.70
C ALA A 163 0.90 -17.74 1.69
N LEU A 164 0.83 -17.46 2.99
CA LEU A 164 0.72 -18.50 4.02
C LEU A 164 -0.65 -18.54 4.68
N VAL A 165 -1.28 -17.39 4.91
CA VAL A 165 -2.55 -17.30 5.64
C VAL A 165 -3.73 -17.29 4.68
N THR A 166 -3.66 -16.55 3.57
CA THR A 166 -4.76 -16.49 2.59
C THR A 166 -5.14 -17.87 2.04
N PRO A 167 -4.22 -18.72 1.54
CA PRO A 167 -4.59 -20.05 1.03
C PRO A 167 -4.75 -21.12 2.12
N SER A 168 -4.56 -20.78 3.40
CA SER A 168 -4.65 -21.77 4.48
C SER A 168 -6.08 -22.31 4.66
N PRO A 169 -6.26 -23.54 5.19
CA PRO A 169 -7.56 -24.10 5.49
C PRO A 169 -8.23 -23.48 6.75
N LEU A 170 -7.68 -22.37 7.26
CA LEU A 170 -8.21 -21.71 8.44
C LEU A 170 -9.57 -21.06 8.15
N PRO A 171 -10.50 -21.04 9.12
CA PRO A 171 -11.74 -20.29 8.99
C PRO A 171 -11.46 -18.82 8.61
N THR A 172 -12.28 -18.25 7.73
CA THR A 172 -12.11 -16.88 7.24
C THR A 172 -11.97 -15.85 8.36
N ALA A 173 -12.74 -15.99 9.43
CA ALA A 173 -12.64 -15.11 10.61
C ALA A 173 -11.24 -15.15 11.24
N VAL A 174 -10.60 -16.32 11.31
CA VAL A 174 -9.26 -16.49 11.88
C VAL A 174 -8.23 -15.80 10.98
N ARG A 175 -8.32 -15.99 9.65
CA ARG A 175 -7.43 -15.32 8.68
C ARG A 175 -7.53 -13.79 8.79
N ILE A 176 -8.75 -13.26 8.91
CA ILE A 176 -8.99 -11.82 9.10
C ILE A 176 -8.38 -11.34 10.42
N VAL A 177 -8.55 -12.07 11.52
CA VAL A 177 -7.94 -11.72 12.81
C VAL A 177 -6.42 -11.66 12.72
N ILE A 178 -5.78 -12.60 12.03
CA ILE A 178 -4.32 -12.56 11.80
C ILE A 178 -3.93 -11.27 11.07
N GLY A 179 -4.67 -10.90 10.02
CA GLY A 179 -4.45 -9.63 9.30
C GLY A 179 -4.62 -8.39 10.17
N ILE A 180 -5.68 -8.35 10.99
CA ILE A 180 -5.91 -7.26 11.95
C ILE A 180 -4.77 -7.17 12.95
N LEU A 181 -4.28 -8.29 13.47
CA LEU A 181 -3.16 -8.31 14.40
C LEU A 181 -1.87 -7.82 13.75
N ALA A 182 -1.60 -8.20 12.50
CA ALA A 182 -0.46 -7.71 11.74
C ALA A 182 -0.52 -6.18 11.53
N LEU A 183 -1.69 -5.65 11.15
CA LEU A 183 -1.92 -4.21 11.04
C LEU A 183 -1.77 -3.51 12.40
N ALA A 184 -2.36 -4.05 13.46
CA ALA A 184 -2.28 -3.49 14.80
C ALA A 184 -0.84 -3.47 15.32
N ALA A 185 -0.06 -4.50 15.04
CA ALA A 185 1.37 -4.54 15.37
C ALA A 185 2.14 -3.43 14.64
N TYR A 186 1.90 -3.24 13.34
CA TYR A 186 2.50 -2.15 12.57
C TYR A 186 2.10 -0.77 13.11
N LEU A 187 0.81 -0.51 13.31
CA LEU A 187 0.32 0.76 13.83
C LEU A 187 0.82 1.03 15.26
N GLY A 188 0.85 0.00 16.11
CA GLY A 188 1.41 0.10 17.46
C GLY A 188 2.90 0.42 17.45
N TYR A 189 3.68 -0.22 16.57
CA TYR A 189 5.08 0.10 16.35
C TYR A 189 5.25 1.55 15.87
N ALA A 190 4.55 1.94 14.80
CA ALA A 190 4.65 3.27 14.21
C ALA A 190 4.25 4.36 15.21
N TRP A 191 3.20 4.15 15.99
CA TRP A 191 2.74 5.10 17.00
C TRP A 191 3.70 5.19 18.19
N LEU A 192 4.09 4.05 18.78
CA LEU A 192 4.94 4.05 19.98
C LEU A 192 6.34 4.58 19.71
N PHE A 193 6.99 4.10 18.65
CA PHE A 193 8.35 4.54 18.32
C PHE A 193 8.34 5.87 17.56
N GLY A 194 7.34 6.13 16.72
CA GLY A 194 7.19 7.41 16.04
C GLY A 194 6.93 8.56 17.01
N SER A 195 6.04 8.38 18.00
CA SER A 195 5.78 9.42 19.02
C SER A 195 7.03 9.74 19.84
N ARG A 196 7.80 8.71 20.22
CA ARG A 196 9.09 8.88 20.92
C ARG A 196 10.13 9.59 20.05
N ALA A 197 10.23 9.22 18.78
CA ALA A 197 11.14 9.86 17.83
C ALA A 197 10.79 11.35 17.65
N VAL A 198 9.51 11.67 17.46
CA VAL A 198 9.04 13.06 17.35
C VAL A 198 9.32 13.85 18.63
N ALA A 199 9.06 13.26 19.80
CA ALA A 199 9.36 13.90 21.10
C ALA A 199 10.87 14.15 21.30
N ALA A 200 11.72 13.31 20.70
CA ALA A 200 13.17 13.47 20.69
C ALA A 200 13.68 14.40 19.56
N GLY A 201 12.79 15.03 18.79
CA GLY A 201 13.13 15.93 17.69
C GLY A 201 13.65 15.22 16.43
N GLN A 202 13.46 13.91 16.31
CA GLN A 202 13.88 13.14 15.13
C GLN A 202 12.92 13.38 13.96
N THR A 203 13.47 13.74 12.81
CA THR A 203 12.71 13.99 11.57
C THR A 203 12.80 12.84 10.56
N GLY A 204 13.65 11.86 10.85
CA GLY A 204 14.02 10.78 9.91
C GLY A 204 15.19 11.13 9.00
N ASP A 205 15.71 12.37 9.09
CA ASP A 205 16.92 12.82 8.40
C ASP A 205 18.19 12.24 9.06
N MET A 206 19.31 12.22 8.33
CA MET A 206 20.61 11.90 8.90
C MET A 206 20.98 12.93 9.97
N ALA A 207 21.72 12.50 11.00
CA ALA A 207 22.13 13.36 12.08
C ALA A 207 22.97 14.54 11.57
N ALA A 208 22.89 15.69 12.25
CA ALA A 208 23.50 16.95 11.79
C ALA A 208 25.03 16.87 11.64
N ASP A 209 25.68 15.91 12.28
CA ASP A 209 27.10 15.60 12.15
C ASP A 209 27.45 14.83 10.85
N GLN A 210 26.45 14.28 10.15
CA GLN A 210 26.60 13.54 8.89
C GLN A 210 26.19 14.38 7.66
N VAL A 211 25.49 15.49 7.87
CA VAL A 211 25.06 16.43 6.83
C VAL A 211 25.92 17.69 6.97
N GLY A 212 26.96 17.83 6.16
CA GLY A 212 27.95 18.91 6.28
C GLY A 212 27.34 20.31 6.43
N ASP A 213 28.03 21.17 7.20
CA ASP A 213 27.56 22.49 7.64
C ASP A 213 26.77 23.27 6.57
N TYR A 214 25.52 23.58 6.89
CA TYR A 214 24.70 24.46 6.08
C TYR A 214 25.25 25.90 6.15
N ARG A 215 25.43 26.54 5.00
CA ARG A 215 25.79 27.98 4.95
C ARG A 215 24.65 28.81 5.59
N PRO A 216 24.96 29.76 6.50
CA PRO A 216 23.95 30.62 7.08
C PRO A 216 23.27 31.43 5.97
N VAL A 217 21.93 31.40 5.95
CA VAL A 217 21.12 32.19 5.02
C VAL A 217 20.80 33.51 5.73
N ALA A 218 21.14 34.64 5.11
CA ALA A 218 20.77 35.95 5.63
C ALA A 218 19.24 36.10 5.63
N GLY A 219 18.68 36.50 6.77
CA GLY A 219 17.26 36.80 6.95
C GLY A 219 16.86 38.15 6.41
#